data_AF-A0A0D0CGQ5-F1
#
_entry.id   AF-A0A0D0CGQ5-F1
#
_cell.length_a   1.000
_cell.length_b   1.000
_cell.length_c   1.000
_cell.angle_alpha   90.00
_cell.angle_beta   90.00
_cell.angle_gamma   90.00
#
_symmetry.space_group_name_H-M   'P 1'
#
loop_
_entity.id
_entity.type
_entity.pdbx_description
1 polymer ?
#
loop_
_entity_poly.entity_id
_entity_poly.type
_entity_poly.pdbx_seq_one_letter_code
_entity_poly.pdbx_strand_id
1 'polypeptide(L)' 'EQLMKPGGEFEKLLVKPVFVLHIIGFVFDEAHCIMSWGEFRPEYKELQQLCYIMSCCVPYLIASATFAPESFSKVKK' A
#
# COMPACT_ATOMS: atom_id res chain seq x y z
N GLU A 1 -1.06 -2.23 15.66
CA GLU A 1 -2.12 -2.92 14.90
C GLU A 1 -1.54 -3.28 13.55
N GLN A 2 -1.66 -4.53 13.11
CA GLN A 2 -1.10 -5.02 11.85
C GLN A 2 -2.08 -4.72 10.71
N LEU A 3 -1.60 -4.14 9.61
CA LEU A 3 -2.46 -3.58 8.55
C LEU A 3 -3.28 -4.67 7.83
N MET A 4 -2.65 -5.78 7.44
CA MET A 4 -3.28 -6.88 6.71
C MET A 4 -3.27 -8.17 7.54
N LYS A 5 -3.59 -8.07 8.82
CA LYS A 5 -3.78 -9.26 9.67
C LYS A 5 -4.79 -10.20 9.02
N PRO A 6 -4.47 -11.49 8.80
CA PRO A 6 -5.41 -12.44 8.21
C PRO A 6 -6.72 -12.53 9.00
N GLY A 7 -7.84 -12.34 8.33
CA GLY A 7 -9.17 -12.30 8.95
C GLY A 7 -9.42 -11.06 9.81
N GLY A 8 -8.59 -10.02 9.69
CA GLY A 8 -8.71 -8.74 10.38
C GLY A 8 -9.89 -7.91 9.84
N GLU A 9 -10.34 -6.95 10.64
CA GLU A 9 -11.47 -6.09 10.26
C GLU A 9 -11.17 -5.21 9.05
N PHE A 10 -9.89 -4.81 8.87
CA PHE A 10 -9.46 -4.02 7.73
C PHE A 10 -9.57 -4.81 6.41
N GLU A 11 -9.08 -6.05 6.38
CA GLU A 11 -9.25 -6.96 5.25
C GLU A 11 -10.73 -7.18 4.93
N LYS A 12 -11.56 -7.47 5.95
CA LYS A 12 -13.01 -7.65 5.78
C LYS A 12 -13.71 -6.41 5.24
N LEU A 13 -13.22 -5.21 5.55
CA LEU A 13 -13.78 -3.96 5.04
C LEU A 13 -13.37 -3.73 3.59
N LEU A 14 -12.10 -3.98 3.26
CA LEU A 14 -11.54 -3.80 1.92
C LEU A 14 -12.03 -4.82 0.89
N VAL A 15 -12.62 -5.94 1.31
CA VAL A 15 -13.28 -6.88 0.37
C VAL A 15 -14.76 -6.57 0.13
N LYS A 16 -15.36 -5.62 0.86
CA LYS A 16 -16.78 -5.27 0.66
C LYS A 16 -16.95 -4.37 -0.57
N PRO A 17 -17.69 -4.80 -1.61
CA PRO A 17 -17.84 -4.01 -2.83
C PRO A 17 -18.44 -2.62 -2.55
N VAL A 18 -19.44 -2.57 -1.66
CA VAL A 18 -20.09 -1.31 -1.26
C VAL A 18 -19.10 -0.34 -0.60
N PHE A 19 -18.08 -0.84 0.10
CA PHE A 19 -17.07 0.04 0.68
C PHE A 19 -16.04 0.48 -0.38
N VAL A 20 -15.49 -0.48 -1.13
CA VAL A 20 -14.45 -0.23 -2.15
C VAL A 20 -14.90 0.74 -3.23
N LEU A 21 -16.17 0.66 -3.66
CA LEU A 21 -16.73 1.57 -4.68
C LEU A 21 -16.70 3.05 -4.26
N HIS A 22 -16.57 3.35 -2.97
CA HIS A 22 -16.48 4.72 -2.47
C HIS A 22 -15.02 5.16 -2.18
N ILE A 23 -14.04 4.28 -2.38
CA ILE A 23 -12.62 4.63 -2.21
C ILE A 23 -12.13 5.32 -3.48
N ILE A 24 -11.75 6.59 -3.35
CA ILE A 24 -11.24 7.39 -4.48
C ILE A 24 -9.78 7.12 -4.80
N GLY A 25 -9.01 6.60 -3.84
CA GLY A 25 -7.58 6.34 -4.01
C GLY A 25 -6.90 6.06 -2.68
N PHE A 26 -5.70 5.49 -2.75
CA PHE A 26 -4.78 5.38 -1.62
C PHE A 26 -3.59 6.30 -1.82
N VAL A 27 -3.10 6.88 -0.73
CA VAL A 27 -1.88 7.70 -0.74
C VAL A 27 -0.85 7.05 0.16
N PHE A 28 0.28 6.67 -0.42
CA PHE A 28 1.46 6.24 0.32
C PHE A 28 2.35 7.45 0.54
N ASP A 29 2.31 7.99 1.74
CA ASP A 29 3.20 9.07 2.15
C ASP A 29 4.58 8.53 2.54
N GLU A 30 5.61 9.36 2.39
CA GLU A 30 7.01 9.02 2.62
C GLU A 30 7.46 7.71 1.97
N ALA A 31 7.10 7.52 0.70
CA ALA A 31 7.32 6.27 0.00
C ALA A 31 8.78 5.82 -0.12
N HIS A 32 9.75 6.74 0.03
CA HIS A 32 11.15 6.36 0.17
C HIS A 32 11.39 5.42 1.36
N CYS A 33 10.58 5.53 2.42
CA CYS A 33 10.62 4.63 3.56
C CYS A 33 10.21 3.21 3.18
N ILE A 34 9.28 3.01 2.23
CA ILE A 34 8.82 1.65 1.84
C ILE A 34 9.98 0.80 1.33
N MET A 35 10.89 1.40 0.57
CA MET A 35 12.07 0.72 0.02
C MET A 35 13.11 0.38 1.09
N SER A 36 13.21 1.21 2.13
CA SER A 36 14.19 1.07 3.21
C SER A 36 13.65 0.25 4.39
N TRP A 37 12.34 0.20 4.59
CA TRP A 37 11.72 -0.28 5.83
C TRP A 37 11.17 -1.69 5.75
N GLY A 38 11.16 -2.35 4.59
CA GLY A 38 10.81 -3.78 4.54
C GLY A 38 11.67 -4.65 5.49
N GLU A 39 12.89 -4.20 5.82
CA GLU A 39 13.76 -4.84 6.82
C GLU A 39 13.58 -4.26 8.23
N PHE A 40 13.21 -2.99 8.37
CA PHE A 40 13.06 -2.30 9.65
C PHE A 40 11.67 -2.50 10.29
N ARG A 41 10.62 -2.58 9.48
CA ARG A 41 9.20 -2.71 9.80
C ARG A 41 8.57 -3.73 8.84
N PRO A 42 8.64 -5.02 9.18
CA PRO A 42 8.18 -6.11 8.32
C PRO A 42 6.72 -5.96 7.85
N GLU A 43 5.89 -5.24 8.59
CA GLU A 43 4.50 -4.96 8.27
C GLU A 43 4.34 -4.21 6.94
N TYR A 44 5.35 -3.43 6.51
CA TYR A 44 5.31 -2.78 5.20
C TYR A 44 5.36 -3.77 4.02
N LYS A 45 5.77 -5.03 4.24
CA LYS A 45 5.67 -6.09 3.22
C LYS A 45 4.21 -6.41 2.89
N GLU A 46 3.29 -6.15 3.83
CA GLU A 46 1.85 -6.36 3.63
C GLU A 46 1.23 -5.33 2.69
N LEU A 47 1.92 -4.22 2.39
CA LEU A 47 1.47 -3.29 1.36
C LEU A 47 1.29 -3.97 0.00
N GLN A 48 2.10 -4.98 -0.32
CA GLN A 48 1.91 -5.77 -1.52
C GLN A 48 0.57 -6.51 -1.52
N GLN A 49 0.13 -7.01 -0.38
CA GLN A 49 -1.17 -7.67 -0.23
C GLN A 49 -2.33 -6.69 -0.38
N LEU A 50 -2.18 -5.47 0.17
CA LEU A 50 -3.15 -4.39 -0.05
C LEU A 50 -3.28 -4.06 -1.54
N CYS A 51 -2.15 -3.84 -2.22
CA CYS A 51 -2.12 -3.58 -3.65
C CYS A 51 -2.75 -4.72 -4.45
N TYR A 52 -2.50 -5.98 -4.07
CA TYR A 52 -3.09 -7.15 -4.72
C TYR A 52 -4.62 -7.20 -4.59
N ILE A 53 -5.16 -6.99 -3.39
CA ILE A 53 -6.62 -6.98 -3.17
C ILE A 53 -7.29 -5.85 -3.95
N MET A 54 -6.63 -4.70 -4.03
CA MET A 54 -7.19 -3.46 -4.59
C MET A 54 -6.84 -3.23 -6.07
N SER A 55 -6.10 -4.15 -6.70
CA SER A 55 -5.52 -4.08 -8.06
C SER A 55 -6.47 -3.62 -9.17
N CYS A 56 -7.77 -3.94 -9.05
CA CYS A 56 -8.69 -3.85 -10.18
C CYS A 56 -9.48 -2.54 -10.25
N CYS A 57 -9.50 -1.72 -9.19
CA CYS A 57 -10.50 -0.63 -9.11
C CYS A 57 -10.03 0.70 -8.48
N VAL A 58 -8.93 0.74 -7.72
CA VAL A 58 -8.58 1.94 -6.94
C VAL A 58 -7.17 2.43 -7.30
N PRO A 59 -7.01 3.70 -7.70
CA PRO A 59 -5.69 4.26 -8.00
C PRO A 59 -4.85 4.45 -6.73
N TYR A 60 -3.53 4.36 -6.89
CA TYR A 60 -2.56 4.65 -5.84
C TYR A 60 -1.76 5.90 -6.20
N LEU A 61 -1.56 6.77 -5.22
CA LEU A 61 -0.62 7.89 -5.27
C LEU A 61 0.55 7.58 -4.34
N ILE A 62 1.75 7.82 -4.83
CA ILE A 62 2.99 7.61 -4.09
C ILE A 62 3.64 8.97 -3.90
N ALA A 63 3.66 9.45 -2.67
CA ALA A 63 4.22 10.74 -2.27
C ALA A 63 5.51 10.54 -1.47
N SER A 64 6.54 11.34 -1.73
CA SER A 64 7.79 11.27 -0.99
C SER A 64 8.58 12.56 -1.17
N ALA A 65 9.13 13.10 -0.07
CA ALA A 65 9.98 14.29 -0.12
C ALA A 65 11.41 13.97 -0.59
N THR A 66 11.92 12.79 -0.22
CA THR A 66 13.23 12.30 -0.66
C THR A 66 13.01 11.16 -1.65
N PHE A 67 13.69 11.17 -2.79
CA PHE A 67 13.65 10.04 -3.72
C PHE A 67 14.98 9.96 -4.44
N ALA A 68 15.76 8.91 -4.14
CA ALA A 68 16.98 8.67 -4.88
C ALA A 68 16.63 8.21 -6.33
N PRO A 69 17.38 8.64 -7.36
CA PRO A 69 17.10 8.27 -8.75
C PRO A 69 16.99 6.75 -8.98
N GLU A 70 17.79 5.95 -8.29
CA GLU A 70 17.76 4.49 -8.32
C GLU A 70 16.43 3.90 -7.81
N SER A 71 15.73 4.60 -6.91
CA SER A 71 14.46 4.16 -6.34
C SER A 71 13.29 4.28 -7.32
N PHE A 72 13.36 5.19 -8.30
CA PHE A 72 12.30 5.34 -9.34
C PHE A 72 12.07 4.07 -10.14
N SER A 73 13.15 3.34 -10.45
CA SER A 73 13.09 2.11 -11.23
C SER A 73 12.34 0.97 -10.51
N LYS A 74 12.30 1.01 -9.18
CA LYS A 74 11.71 -0.03 -8.34
C LYS A 74 10.24 0.20 -8.01
N VAL A 75 9.78 1.46 -8.05
CA VAL A 75 8.40 1.86 -7.72
C VAL A 75 7.45 1.80 -8.93
N LYS A 76 7.99 1.78 -10.15
CA LYS A 76 7.18 1.79 -11.39
C LYS A 76 6.77 0.38 -11.88
N LYS A 77 7.13 -0.69 -11.17
CA LYS A 77 6.77 -2.08 -11.52
C LYS A 77 5.57 -2.53 -10.71
#